data_AF-A0A2A3Z2Z6-F1
#
_entry.id   AF-A0A2A3Z2Z6-F1
#
_cell.length_a   1.000
_cell.length_b   1.000
_cell.length_c   1.000
_cell.angle_alpha   90.00
_cell.angle_beta   90.00
_cell.angle_gamma   90.00
#
_symmetry.space_group_name_H-M   'P 1'
#
loop_
_entity.id
_entity.type
_entity.pdbx_description
1 polymer ?
#
loop_
_entity_poly.entity_id
_entity_poly.type
_entity_poly.pdbx_seq_one_letter_code
_entity_poly.pdbx_strand_id
1 'polypeptide(L)'
;MAKLMSIDQLLKATAAIGIHLEDADYDTANLYVMVDPDGINLYIGKAASKRRHLEEDNWKELDYEQKIVSGYPVLMVENDACRRPLLYTPENFRGTKLRDHIVKHKWGGDAIDTVLNRLNNETPPTVEEVEKILVRTHIRTGRLIGNSQFASQWETPIGTYSDTVAALVADAARTLGIIPQKTDKGTEITDEPENDSDSDQT
;
A
#
# COMPACT_ATOMS: atom_id res chain seq x y z
N MET A 1 6.08 -10.99 -12.30
CA MET A 1 6.45 -10.37 -11.01
C MET A 1 5.29 -9.49 -10.54
N ALA A 2 4.91 -9.53 -9.26
CA ALA A 2 3.81 -8.69 -8.75
C ALA A 2 4.27 -7.23 -8.67
N LYS A 3 3.70 -6.35 -9.52
CA LYS A 3 4.02 -4.91 -9.55
C LYS A 3 3.26 -4.14 -8.48
N LEU A 4 3.92 -3.24 -7.75
CA LEU A 4 3.28 -2.29 -6.82
C LEU A 4 2.18 -1.49 -7.51
N MET A 5 1.17 -1.06 -6.75
CA MET A 5 0.13 -0.18 -7.31
C MET A 5 0.75 1.18 -7.62
N SER A 6 0.25 1.87 -8.64
CA SER A 6 0.50 3.30 -8.77
C SER A 6 -0.22 4.08 -7.67
N ILE A 7 0.16 5.34 -7.48
CA ILE A 7 -0.50 6.23 -6.52
C ILE A 7 -1.98 6.37 -6.87
N ASP A 8 -2.32 6.63 -8.13
CA ASP A 8 -3.71 6.75 -8.58
C ASP A 8 -4.55 5.49 -8.31
N GLN A 9 -3.94 4.32 -8.50
CA GLN A 9 -4.57 3.04 -8.19
C GLN A 9 -4.83 2.88 -6.69
N LEU A 10 -3.85 3.22 -5.85
CA LEU A 10 -4.01 3.20 -4.40
C LEU A 10 -5.11 4.16 -3.95
N LEU A 11 -5.07 5.42 -4.41
CA LEU A 11 -6.05 6.46 -4.10
C LEU A 11 -7.47 6.05 -4.52
N LYS A 12 -7.60 5.46 -5.71
CA LYS A 12 -8.88 4.95 -6.21
C LYS A 12 -9.41 3.80 -5.34
N ALA A 13 -8.56 2.87 -4.93
CA ALA A 13 -8.94 1.75 -4.08
C ALA A 13 -9.39 2.22 -2.68
N THR A 14 -8.67 3.17 -2.08
CA THR A 14 -9.04 3.71 -0.75
C THR A 14 -10.29 4.57 -0.81
N ALA A 15 -10.49 5.35 -1.87
CA ALA A 15 -11.70 6.15 -2.06
C ALA A 15 -12.96 5.29 -2.24
N ALA A 16 -12.82 4.07 -2.75
CA ALA A 16 -13.90 3.10 -2.88
C ALA A 16 -14.46 2.65 -1.53
N ILE A 17 -13.63 2.60 -0.50
CA ILE A 17 -14.06 2.32 0.88
C ILE A 17 -14.29 3.58 1.71
N GLY A 18 -14.18 4.77 1.12
CA GLY A 18 -14.47 6.05 1.77
C GLY A 18 -13.30 6.77 2.44
N ILE A 19 -12.07 6.29 2.29
CA ILE A 19 -10.86 7.04 2.68
C ILE A 19 -10.41 7.90 1.51
N HIS A 20 -10.56 9.21 1.63
CA HIS A 20 -10.17 10.18 0.60
C HIS A 20 -8.87 10.86 1.02
N LEU A 21 -7.92 10.90 0.09
CA LEU A 21 -6.65 11.61 0.23
C LEU A 21 -6.59 12.64 -0.89
N GLU A 22 -6.12 13.82 -0.55
CA GLU A 22 -5.99 14.94 -1.48
C GLU A 22 -4.51 15.24 -1.70
N ASP A 23 -4.11 15.60 -2.92
CA ASP A 23 -2.80 16.21 -3.14
C ASP A 23 -2.74 17.51 -2.31
N ALA A 24 -1.62 17.73 -1.65
CA ALA A 24 -1.45 18.87 -0.74
C ALA A 24 -0.04 19.44 -0.83
N ASP A 25 0.16 20.69 -0.46
CA ASP A 25 1.51 21.24 -0.32
C ASP A 25 2.20 20.68 0.92
N TYR A 26 3.54 20.73 0.96
CA TYR A 26 4.36 20.27 2.09
C TYR A 26 4.00 20.90 3.44
N ASP A 27 3.38 22.08 3.43
CA ASP A 27 3.01 22.80 4.64
C ASP A 27 1.73 22.27 5.28
N THR A 28 0.90 21.60 4.48
CA THR A 28 -0.42 21.09 4.89
C THR A 28 -0.48 19.56 4.92
N ALA A 29 0.40 18.88 4.19
CA ALA A 29 0.41 17.43 4.10
C ALA A 29 0.63 16.77 5.48
N ASN A 30 -0.13 15.70 5.74
CA ASN A 30 0.03 14.86 6.93
C ASN A 30 0.39 13.40 6.58
N LEU A 31 0.44 13.08 5.28
CA LEU A 31 0.93 11.84 4.70
C LEU A 31 1.79 12.16 3.48
N TYR A 32 2.58 11.18 3.03
CA TYR A 32 3.23 11.24 1.73
C TYR A 32 3.45 9.83 1.19
N VAL A 33 3.58 9.77 -0.13
CA VAL A 33 4.00 8.58 -0.86
C VAL A 33 5.24 8.96 -1.67
N MET A 34 6.28 8.12 -1.66
CA MET A 34 7.34 8.24 -2.67
C MET A 34 6.96 7.37 -3.86
N VAL A 35 7.03 7.97 -5.04
CA VAL A 35 6.68 7.32 -6.30
C VAL A 35 7.83 7.41 -7.29
N ASP A 36 8.01 6.38 -8.10
CA ASP A 36 8.91 6.44 -9.26
C ASP A 36 8.34 7.35 -10.38
N PRO A 37 9.08 7.58 -11.48
CA PRO A 37 8.58 8.38 -12.61
C PRO A 37 7.30 7.83 -13.28
N ASP A 38 7.03 6.53 -13.15
CA ASP A 38 5.80 5.88 -13.64
C ASP A 38 4.63 5.99 -12.65
N GLY A 39 4.86 6.63 -11.49
CA GLY A 39 3.88 6.82 -10.44
C GLY A 39 3.67 5.60 -9.55
N ILE A 40 4.56 4.60 -9.60
CA ILE A 40 4.52 3.40 -8.78
C ILE A 40 4.92 3.72 -7.35
N ASN A 41 4.12 3.28 -6.38
CA ASN A 41 4.38 3.54 -4.97
C ASN A 41 5.60 2.73 -4.49
N LEU A 42 6.63 3.41 -4.00
CA LEU A 42 7.85 2.80 -3.46
C LEU A 42 7.87 2.83 -1.93
N TYR A 43 7.31 3.89 -1.34
CA TYR A 43 7.30 4.11 0.10
C TYR A 43 6.09 4.90 0.55
N ILE A 44 5.56 4.62 1.74
CA ILE A 44 4.49 5.41 2.37
C ILE A 44 4.91 5.83 3.77
N GLY A 45 4.70 7.11 4.09
CA GLY A 45 5.04 7.66 5.39
C GLY A 45 4.11 8.77 5.86
N LYS A 46 4.11 8.99 7.17
CA LYS A 46 3.46 10.13 7.80
C LYS A 46 4.34 11.38 7.75
N ALA A 47 3.71 12.48 7.36
CA ALA A 47 4.29 13.81 7.41
C ALA A 47 4.01 14.45 8.78
N ALA A 48 4.90 14.23 9.74
CA ALA A 48 4.74 14.78 11.09
C ALA A 48 5.04 16.30 11.17
N SER A 49 5.79 16.85 10.21
CA SER A 49 6.07 18.29 10.09
C SER A 49 6.72 18.60 8.74
N LYS A 50 6.60 19.86 8.29
CA LYS A 50 7.38 20.43 7.17
C LYS A 50 8.89 20.14 7.31
N ARG A 51 9.41 20.22 8.53
CA ARG A 51 10.83 19.91 8.80
C ARG A 51 11.19 18.49 8.39
N ARG A 52 10.33 17.51 8.67
CA ARG A 52 10.57 16.11 8.28
C ARG A 52 10.57 15.93 6.76
N HIS A 53 9.71 16.65 6.03
CA HIS A 53 9.76 16.66 4.57
C HIS A 53 11.12 17.14 4.06
N LEU A 54 11.58 18.29 4.57
CA LEU A 54 12.84 18.89 4.13
C LEU A 54 14.06 18.06 4.55
N GLU A 55 14.05 17.48 5.75
CA GLU A 55 15.12 16.62 6.24
C GLU A 55 15.25 15.34 5.41
N GLU A 56 14.13 14.67 5.11
CA GLU A 56 14.11 13.44 4.31
C GLU A 56 14.44 13.73 2.84
N ASP A 57 14.00 14.86 2.26
CA ASP A 57 14.38 15.25 0.89
C ASP A 57 15.89 15.55 0.78
N ASN A 58 16.53 16.03 1.84
CA ASN A 58 17.98 16.24 1.88
C ASN A 58 18.78 14.92 1.97
N TRP A 59 18.15 13.81 2.36
CA TRP A 59 18.83 12.52 2.47
C TRP A 59 19.25 11.94 1.12
N LYS A 60 18.67 12.40 0.01
CA LYS A 60 19.11 12.02 -1.34
C LYS A 60 20.56 12.43 -1.65
N GLU A 61 21.06 13.45 -0.96
CA GLU A 61 22.43 13.95 -1.10
C GLU A 61 23.44 13.12 -0.27
N LEU A 62 22.95 12.14 0.50
CA LEU A 62 23.83 11.23 1.22
C LEU A 62 24.45 10.23 0.24
N ASP A 63 25.77 10.20 0.22
CA ASP A 63 26.55 9.16 -0.47
C ASP A 63 26.29 7.79 0.18
N TYR A 64 25.32 7.06 -0.38
CA TYR A 64 24.94 5.72 0.08
C TYR A 64 25.84 4.62 -0.47
N GLU A 65 26.65 4.90 -1.50
CA GLU A 65 27.59 3.95 -2.07
C GLU A 65 28.79 3.74 -1.14
N GLN A 66 29.26 4.82 -0.52
CA GLN A 66 30.44 4.80 0.35
C GLN A 66 30.11 4.82 1.85
N LYS A 67 28.84 4.99 2.23
CA LYS A 67 28.40 5.02 3.64
C LYS A 67 27.26 4.05 3.88
N ILE A 68 27.30 3.35 5.01
CA ILE A 68 26.15 2.58 5.50
C ILE A 68 25.10 3.57 5.99
N VAL A 69 24.10 3.83 5.15
CA VAL A 69 22.95 4.68 5.44
C VAL A 69 21.66 3.85 5.53
N SER A 70 20.57 4.48 5.97
CA SER A 70 19.23 3.89 5.86
C SER A 70 18.93 3.50 4.40
N GLY A 71 18.11 2.47 4.18
CA GLY A 71 17.66 2.12 2.82
C GLY A 71 16.81 3.20 2.14
N TYR A 72 16.37 4.22 2.89
CA TYR A 72 15.55 5.32 2.37
C TYR A 72 16.28 6.18 1.30
N PRO A 73 17.49 6.72 1.53
CA PRO A 73 18.32 7.36 0.50
C PRO A 73 18.47 6.53 -0.78
N VAL A 74 18.79 5.23 -0.63
CA VAL A 74 18.99 4.31 -1.77
C VAL A 74 17.72 4.21 -2.60
N LEU A 75 16.57 4.04 -1.94
CA LEU A 75 15.27 3.97 -2.61
C LEU A 75 14.95 5.25 -3.38
N MET A 76 15.34 6.43 -2.86
CA MET A 76 15.14 7.69 -3.56
C MET A 76 16.01 7.81 -4.82
N VAL A 77 17.31 7.55 -4.70
CA VAL A 77 18.27 7.80 -5.79
C VAL A 77 18.17 6.74 -6.88
N GLU A 78 18.12 5.45 -6.51
CA GLU A 78 18.12 4.34 -7.48
C GLU A 78 16.80 4.21 -8.27
N ASN A 79 15.73 4.87 -7.83
CA ASN A 79 14.41 4.77 -8.47
C ASN A 79 13.89 6.13 -8.96
N ASP A 80 14.73 7.17 -9.00
CA ASP A 80 14.35 8.54 -9.32
C ASP A 80 13.07 8.99 -8.57
N ALA A 81 12.96 8.58 -7.30
CA ALA A 81 11.71 8.69 -6.58
C ALA A 81 11.41 10.15 -6.23
N CYS A 82 10.17 10.55 -6.46
CA CYS A 82 9.66 11.85 -6.05
C CYS A 82 8.61 11.70 -4.94
N ARG A 83 8.56 12.69 -4.06
CA ARG A 83 7.57 12.74 -2.99
C ARG A 83 6.26 13.30 -3.52
N ARG A 84 5.17 12.58 -3.28
CA ARG A 84 3.78 13.01 -3.44
C ARG A 84 3.18 13.31 -2.07
N PRO A 85 3.14 14.58 -1.66
CA PRO A 85 2.50 15.00 -0.42
C PRO A 85 0.98 14.84 -0.47
N LEU A 86 0.41 14.27 0.59
CA LEU A 86 -1.00 13.96 0.70
C LEU A 86 -1.60 14.51 2.00
N LEU A 87 -2.86 14.91 1.94
CA LEU A 87 -3.66 15.30 3.09
C LEU A 87 -4.80 14.30 3.29
N TYR A 88 -4.87 13.77 4.51
CA TYR A 88 -6.05 13.09 5.02
C TYR A 88 -6.78 13.96 6.05
N THR A 89 -8.06 14.19 5.84
CA THR A 89 -8.92 14.97 6.73
C THR A 89 -10.02 14.05 7.28
N PRO A 90 -10.06 13.76 8.59
CA PRO A 90 -11.03 12.83 9.17
C PRO A 90 -12.50 13.13 8.84
N GLU A 91 -12.84 14.41 8.66
CA GLU A 91 -14.17 14.91 8.31
C GLU A 91 -14.60 14.47 6.89
N ASN A 92 -13.64 14.15 6.02
CA ASN A 92 -13.89 13.66 4.66
C ASN A 92 -14.08 12.14 4.60
N PHE A 93 -13.93 11.42 5.72
CA PHE A 93 -14.16 9.99 5.77
C PHE A 93 -15.63 9.64 5.51
N ARG A 94 -15.88 8.78 4.52
CA ARG A 94 -17.23 8.35 4.13
C ARG A 94 -17.47 6.91 4.60
N GLY A 95 -17.66 6.74 5.91
CA GLY A 95 -17.84 5.42 6.54
C GLY A 95 -19.02 4.58 5.99
N THR A 96 -20.01 5.22 5.36
CA THR A 96 -21.09 4.54 4.64
C THR A 96 -20.57 3.68 3.49
N LYS A 97 -19.58 4.15 2.72
CA LYS A 97 -18.97 3.36 1.63
C LYS A 97 -18.30 2.08 2.16
N LEU A 98 -17.58 2.16 3.28
CA LEU A 98 -16.98 1.00 3.93
C LEU A 98 -18.05 0.00 4.38
N ARG A 99 -19.13 0.49 5.00
CA ARG A 99 -20.27 -0.34 5.43
C ARG A 99 -20.95 -1.03 4.24
N ASP A 100 -21.22 -0.28 3.17
CA ASP A 100 -21.85 -0.80 1.96
C ASP A 100 -20.98 -1.87 1.30
N HIS A 101 -19.65 -1.68 1.28
CA HIS A 101 -18.71 -2.68 0.79
C HIS A 101 -18.77 -3.98 1.61
N ILE A 102 -18.74 -3.88 2.94
CA ILE A 102 -18.86 -5.02 3.86
C ILE A 102 -20.14 -5.82 3.60
N VAL A 103 -21.29 -5.12 3.51
CA VAL A 103 -22.60 -5.75 3.29
C VAL A 103 -22.69 -6.39 1.92
N LYS A 104 -22.32 -5.65 0.87
CA LYS A 104 -22.39 -6.12 -0.52
C LYS A 104 -21.54 -7.37 -0.76
N HIS A 105 -20.35 -7.42 -0.15
CA HIS A 105 -19.40 -8.53 -0.31
C HIS A 105 -19.54 -9.61 0.78
N LYS A 106 -20.52 -9.46 1.69
CA LYS A 106 -20.84 -10.41 2.76
C LYS A 106 -19.65 -10.73 3.69
N TRP A 107 -18.83 -9.72 3.99
CA TRP A 107 -17.76 -9.84 4.97
C TRP A 107 -18.35 -10.02 6.39
N GLY A 108 -17.73 -10.84 7.23
CA GLY A 108 -18.16 -11.09 8.61
C GLY A 108 -17.05 -11.63 9.51
N GLY A 109 -17.36 -11.78 10.80
CA GLY A 109 -16.46 -12.24 11.86
C GLY A 109 -15.98 -11.11 12.78
N ASP A 110 -15.36 -11.48 13.93
CA ASP A 110 -15.04 -10.56 15.03
C ASP A 110 -14.26 -9.29 14.63
N ALA A 111 -13.35 -9.42 13.66
CA ALA A 111 -12.60 -8.29 13.12
C ALA A 111 -13.50 -7.31 12.34
N ILE A 112 -14.46 -7.83 11.56
CA ILE A 112 -15.46 -7.04 10.84
C ILE A 112 -16.43 -6.40 11.84
N ASP A 113 -16.85 -7.13 12.87
CA ASP A 113 -17.71 -6.59 13.92
C ASP A 113 -17.05 -5.41 14.64
N THR A 114 -15.74 -5.47 14.87
CA THR A 114 -14.96 -4.35 15.41
C THR A 114 -14.99 -3.13 14.50
N VAL A 115 -14.85 -3.32 13.18
CA VAL A 115 -14.98 -2.23 12.19
C VAL A 115 -16.39 -1.65 12.20
N LEU A 116 -17.43 -2.49 12.19
CA LEU A 116 -18.83 -2.07 12.18
C LEU A 116 -19.20 -1.31 13.47
N ASN A 117 -18.72 -1.75 14.63
CA ASN A 117 -18.90 -1.08 15.91
C ASN A 117 -18.30 0.33 15.89
N ARG A 118 -17.10 0.48 15.34
CA ARG A 118 -16.48 1.81 15.19
C ARG A 118 -17.24 2.71 14.22
N LEU A 119 -17.73 2.15 13.11
CA LEU A 119 -18.56 2.88 12.15
C LEU A 119 -19.91 3.32 12.75
N ASN A 120 -20.49 2.54 13.65
CA ASN A 120 -21.71 2.92 14.39
C ASN A 120 -21.45 4.08 15.36
N ASN A 121 -20.24 4.18 15.90
CA ASN A 121 -19.80 5.29 16.76
C ASN A 121 -19.28 6.50 15.96
N GLU A 122 -19.48 6.53 14.64
CA GLU A 122 -19.08 7.62 13.73
C GLU A 122 -17.61 8.06 13.90
N THR A 123 -16.73 7.13 14.29
CA THR A 123 -15.34 7.45 14.63
C THR A 123 -14.42 7.22 13.42
N PRO A 124 -13.94 8.28 12.74
CA PRO A 124 -13.08 8.13 11.57
C PRO A 124 -11.70 7.53 11.94
N PRO A 125 -10.98 6.93 10.99
CA PRO A 125 -9.56 6.61 11.20
C PRO A 125 -8.76 7.88 11.47
N THR A 126 -7.73 7.75 12.31
CA THR A 126 -6.70 8.78 12.49
C THR A 126 -5.70 8.76 11.34
N VAL A 127 -4.90 9.82 11.18
CA VAL A 127 -3.82 9.88 10.17
C VAL A 127 -2.87 8.68 10.28
N GLU A 128 -2.53 8.25 11.50
CA GLU A 128 -1.64 7.11 11.74
C GLU A 128 -2.29 5.79 11.31
N GLU A 129 -3.58 5.62 11.54
CA GLU A 129 -4.31 4.45 11.06
C GLU A 129 -4.41 4.44 9.54
N VAL A 130 -4.62 5.60 8.91
CA VAL A 130 -4.59 5.71 7.44
C VAL A 130 -3.22 5.34 6.89
N GLU A 131 -2.12 5.82 7.47
CA GLU A 131 -0.75 5.40 7.09
C GLU A 131 -0.61 3.86 7.12
N LYS A 132 -1.03 3.22 8.22
CA LYS A 132 -1.01 1.77 8.37
C LYS A 132 -1.89 1.07 7.33
N ILE A 133 -3.10 1.58 7.07
CA ILE A 133 -4.03 1.05 6.06
C ILE A 133 -3.37 1.07 4.67
N LEU A 134 -2.74 2.17 4.28
CA LEU A 134 -2.12 2.33 2.97
C LEU A 134 -0.93 1.36 2.77
N VAL A 135 -0.06 1.25 3.78
CA VAL A 135 1.07 0.31 3.78
C VAL A 135 0.56 -1.13 3.67
N ARG A 136 -0.37 -1.51 4.55
CA ARG A 136 -0.87 -2.88 4.65
C ARG A 136 -1.76 -3.27 3.47
N THR A 137 -2.35 -2.31 2.77
CA THR A 137 -3.07 -2.59 1.52
C THR A 137 -2.14 -3.25 0.52
N HIS A 138 -0.91 -2.76 0.35
CA HIS A 138 0.07 -3.41 -0.54
C HIS A 138 0.38 -4.84 -0.09
N ILE A 139 0.63 -5.03 1.21
CA ILE A 139 0.92 -6.33 1.81
C ILE A 139 -0.25 -7.32 1.59
N ARG A 140 -1.49 -6.87 1.80
CA ARG A 140 -2.74 -7.64 1.59
C ARG A 140 -3.01 -8.01 0.13
N THR A 141 -2.21 -7.47 -0.79
CA THR A 141 -2.21 -7.83 -2.21
C THR A 141 -0.98 -8.64 -2.61
N GLY A 142 -0.14 -9.05 -1.65
CA GLY A 142 1.07 -9.86 -1.86
C GLY A 142 2.28 -9.06 -2.31
N ARG A 143 2.38 -7.77 -1.94
CA ARG A 143 3.44 -6.86 -2.39
C ARG A 143 4.10 -6.16 -1.20
N LEU A 144 5.42 -6.15 -1.15
CA LEU A 144 6.19 -5.43 -0.12
C LEU A 144 6.42 -3.98 -0.56
N ILE A 145 6.28 -3.04 0.37
CA ILE A 145 6.46 -1.60 0.13
C ILE A 145 7.31 -0.97 1.23
N GLY A 146 8.16 -0.01 0.90
CA GLY A 146 8.86 0.77 1.91
C GLY A 146 7.87 1.48 2.85
N ASN A 147 8.21 1.59 4.13
CA ASN A 147 7.35 2.25 5.11
C ASN A 147 8.16 2.86 6.26
N SER A 148 7.54 3.78 6.99
CA SER A 148 8.11 4.27 8.24
C SER A 148 8.15 3.16 9.28
N GLN A 149 9.17 3.16 10.16
CA GLN A 149 9.35 2.15 11.21
C GLN A 149 8.11 1.96 12.09
N PHE A 150 7.30 3.01 12.26
CA PHE A 150 6.10 3.00 13.09
C PHE A 150 4.84 2.49 12.37
N ALA A 151 4.87 2.39 11.04
CA ALA A 151 3.74 1.96 10.22
C ALA A 151 3.68 0.45 9.99
N SER A 152 4.69 -0.31 10.46
CA SER A 152 4.90 -1.77 10.35
C SER A 152 4.10 -2.49 9.24
N GLN A 153 4.82 -3.03 8.25
CA GLN A 153 4.23 -3.83 7.15
C GLN A 153 3.36 -4.98 7.67
N TRP A 154 3.82 -5.60 8.76
CA TRP A 154 3.14 -6.71 9.41
C TRP A 154 2.38 -6.21 10.64
N GLU A 155 1.18 -6.71 10.84
CA GLU A 155 0.40 -6.43 12.04
C GLU A 155 0.58 -7.56 13.05
N THR A 156 0.84 -7.18 14.31
CA THR A 156 0.56 -7.99 15.49
C THR A 156 -0.13 -7.10 16.54
N PRO A 157 -1.29 -7.50 17.12
CA PRO A 157 -2.07 -8.72 16.87
C PRO A 157 -2.89 -8.68 15.57
N ILE A 158 -3.21 -9.84 15.00
CA ILE A 158 -4.05 -9.97 13.79
C ILE A 158 -5.47 -9.42 14.07
N GLY A 159 -6.06 -8.73 13.09
CA GLY A 159 -7.46 -8.32 13.15
C GLY A 159 -7.71 -6.96 13.81
N THR A 160 -6.70 -6.09 13.89
CA THR A 160 -6.99 -4.69 14.28
C THR A 160 -7.79 -3.98 13.20
N TYR A 161 -8.36 -2.83 13.57
CA TYR A 161 -9.10 -1.97 12.66
C TYR A 161 -8.32 -1.65 11.37
N SER A 162 -7.04 -1.24 11.50
CA SER A 162 -6.25 -0.79 10.33
C SER A 162 -5.98 -1.92 9.35
N ASP A 163 -5.65 -3.12 9.82
CA ASP A 163 -5.43 -4.28 8.94
C ASP A 163 -6.72 -4.83 8.34
N THR A 164 -7.80 -4.85 9.11
CA THR A 164 -9.11 -5.26 8.60
C THR A 164 -9.56 -4.32 7.48
N VAL A 165 -9.43 -3.01 7.68
CA VAL A 165 -9.74 -2.03 6.64
C VAL A 165 -8.80 -2.18 5.44
N ALA A 166 -7.50 -2.42 5.63
CA ALA A 166 -6.57 -2.68 4.53
C ALA A 166 -6.95 -3.92 3.70
N ALA A 167 -7.46 -4.99 4.33
CA ALA A 167 -7.99 -6.15 3.62
C ALA A 167 -9.21 -5.80 2.76
N LEU A 168 -10.10 -4.93 3.26
CA LEU A 168 -11.26 -4.44 2.53
C LEU A 168 -10.86 -3.50 1.37
N VAL A 169 -9.82 -2.66 1.54
CA VAL A 169 -9.24 -1.88 0.43
C VAL A 169 -8.70 -2.81 -0.65
N ALA A 170 -7.97 -3.87 -0.28
CA ALA A 170 -7.42 -4.83 -1.23
C ALA A 170 -8.54 -5.57 -2.00
N ASP A 171 -9.65 -5.91 -1.33
CA ASP A 171 -10.83 -6.48 -1.98
C ASP A 171 -11.52 -5.49 -2.94
N ALA A 172 -11.65 -4.22 -2.53
CA ALA A 172 -12.16 -3.16 -3.40
C ALA A 172 -11.26 -2.97 -4.63
N ALA A 173 -9.94 -3.01 -4.48
CA ALA A 173 -8.99 -2.95 -5.59
C ALA A 173 -9.18 -4.11 -6.59
N ARG A 174 -9.40 -5.34 -6.11
CA ARG A 174 -9.74 -6.49 -6.96
C ARG A 174 -11.06 -6.29 -7.71
N THR A 175 -12.05 -5.75 -7.03
CA THR A 175 -13.39 -5.49 -7.60
C THR A 175 -13.34 -4.40 -8.68
N LEU A 176 -12.44 -3.43 -8.54
CA LEU A 176 -12.21 -2.36 -9.51
C LEU A 176 -11.30 -2.77 -10.68
N GLY A 177 -10.80 -4.00 -10.70
CA GLY A 177 -9.84 -4.47 -11.72
C GLY A 177 -8.46 -3.82 -11.63
N ILE A 178 -8.12 -3.19 -10.50
CA ILE A 178 -6.80 -2.58 -10.26
C ILE A 178 -5.73 -3.65 -10.09
N ILE A 179 -6.10 -4.73 -9.39
CA ILE A 179 -5.27 -5.91 -9.19
C ILE A 179 -6.05 -7.16 -9.61
N PRO A 180 -5.38 -8.19 -10.13
CA PRO A 180 -6.05 -9.42 -10.54
C PRO A 180 -6.64 -10.14 -9.30
N GLN A 181 -7.77 -10.81 -9.49
CA GLN A 181 -8.49 -11.52 -8.42
C GLN A 181 -7.69 -12.69 -7.84
N LYS A 182 -6.80 -13.28 -8.64
CA LYS A 182 -5.80 -14.29 -8.26
C LYS A 182 -4.54 -14.03 -9.09
N THR A 183 -3.37 -14.45 -8.61
CA THR A 183 -2.26 -14.72 -9.53
C THR A 183 -2.79 -15.73 -10.52
N ASP A 184 -2.93 -15.36 -11.79
CA ASP A 184 -3.15 -16.36 -12.83
C ASP A 184 -2.09 -17.43 -12.61
N LYS A 185 -2.52 -18.69 -12.49
CA LYS A 185 -1.57 -19.80 -12.50
C LYS A 185 -0.86 -19.69 -13.84
N GLY A 186 0.33 -19.10 -13.82
CA GLY A 186 1.23 -19.09 -14.95
C GLY A 186 1.32 -20.53 -15.43
N THR A 187 1.12 -20.67 -16.74
CA THR A 187 1.33 -21.86 -17.55
C THR A 187 2.32 -22.81 -16.87
N GLU A 188 1.87 -24.04 -16.59
CA GLU A 188 2.78 -25.11 -16.20
C GLU A 188 3.94 -25.08 -17.20
N ILE A 189 5.15 -24.79 -16.69
CA ILE A 189 6.37 -25.13 -17.40
C ILE A 189 6.32 -26.66 -17.41
N THR A 190 5.80 -27.19 -18.51
CA THR A 190 5.96 -28.58 -18.85
C THR A 190 7.42 -28.70 -19.24
N ASP A 191 8.25 -29.05 -18.25
CA ASP A 191 9.53 -29.67 -18.52
C ASP A 191 9.20 -31.01 -19.21
N GLU A 192 8.94 -30.98 -20.51
CA GLU A 192 9.04 -32.19 -21.31
C GLU A 192 10.50 -32.63 -21.22
N PRO A 193 10.79 -33.82 -20.67
CA PRO A 193 12.15 -34.32 -20.70
C PRO A 193 12.52 -34.53 -22.17
N GLU A 194 13.60 -33.88 -22.61
CA GLU A 194 14.26 -34.22 -23.86
C GLU A 194 14.55 -35.72 -23.85
N ASN A 195 13.87 -36.41 -24.75
CA ASN A 195 14.04 -37.82 -24.98
C ASN A 195 15.36 -37.97 -25.74
N ASP A 196 16.46 -38.11 -25.02
CA ASP A 196 17.76 -38.53 -25.59
C ASP A 196 17.61 -39.99 -26.04
N SER A 197 17.05 -40.15 -27.24
CA SER A 197 17.11 -41.42 -27.94
C SER A 197 18.53 -41.59 -28.47
N ASP A 198 19.27 -42.45 -27.78
CA ASP A 198 20.36 -43.22 -28.37
C ASP A 198 20.00 -43.63 -29.81
N SER A 199 20.77 -43.14 -30.76
CA SER A 199 20.89 -43.78 -32.06
C SER A 199 22.36 -44.02 -32.36
N ASP A 200 22.76 -45.23 -31.98
CA ASP A 200 23.83 -45.99 -32.63
C ASP A 200 23.75 -45.85 -34.16
N GLN A 201 24.75 -45.21 -34.76
CA GLN A 201 25.28 -45.43 -36.11
C GLN A 201 26.75 -44.96 -36.06
N THR A 202 27.81 -45.73 -36.29
CA THR A 202 28.07 -47.02 -36.94
C THR A 202 29.46 -47.47 -36.52
#